data_AF-A0A438DL38-F1
#
_entry.id   AF-A0A438DL38-F1
#
_cell.length_a   1.000
_cell.length_b   1.000
_cell.length_c   1.000
_cell.angle_alpha   90.00
_cell.angle_beta   90.00
_cell.angle_gamma   90.00
#
_symmetry.space_group_name_H-M   'P 1'
#
loop_
_entity.id
_entity.type
_entity.pdbx_description
1 polymer ?
#
loop_
_entity_poly.entity_id
_entity_poly.type
_entity_poly.pdbx_seq_one_letter_code
_entity_poly.pdbx_strand_id
1 'polypeptide(L)'
;MSTVRWLLQISLLLWLSRGLAATRGKPGCKETCGDVDIPYPFGIGSASCYFDEWFGVTCKESTDPPKPFLNSINMEVLNVSLDRGTIQVNNPVFFDCSDEPSDVTVTPNFTVQWEGGPFSFSETYTRFTAVGCSVLAYILQSGAIAGGCMSFCKPDETAVKNGSCYGLECCQTQVPPALKSFTAYLDSPSTGNDEKLPCKSAFMVDQEWFISKGQDPEKVKYMKYVPAVLDWRIYNATCNGSTSTLDTSTITVNCGNNTVCSSTNQGSSVTCDCLQGYEGNPYLPQGCQGTQSTCYC
;
A
#
# COMPACT_ATOMS: atom_id res chain seq x y z
N MET A 1 52.64 12.81 -19.81
CA MET A 1 51.85 12.02 -20.78
C MET A 1 51.34 10.69 -20.22
N SER A 2 52.05 10.02 -19.30
CA SER A 2 51.60 8.73 -18.72
C SER A 2 50.37 8.86 -17.79
N THR A 3 50.34 9.88 -16.91
CA THR A 3 49.27 10.09 -15.93
C THR A 3 47.89 10.42 -16.52
N VAL A 4 47.86 11.15 -17.64
CA VAL A 4 46.62 11.49 -18.36
C VAL A 4 45.98 10.25 -19.00
N ARG A 5 46.80 9.28 -19.44
CA ARG A 5 46.34 7.99 -19.98
C ARG A 5 45.67 7.11 -18.92
N TRP A 6 46.19 7.10 -17.70
CA TRP A 6 45.62 6.36 -16.57
C TRP A 6 44.28 6.95 -16.11
N LEU A 7 44.16 8.28 -16.06
CA LEU A 7 42.89 8.95 -15.71
C LEU A 7 41.78 8.70 -16.76
N LEU A 8 42.13 8.70 -18.05
CA LEU A 8 41.20 8.37 -19.14
C LEU A 8 40.73 6.91 -19.10
N GLN A 9 41.58 5.96 -18.71
CA GLN A 9 41.20 4.55 -18.57
C GLN A 9 40.27 4.31 -17.37
N ILE A 10 40.51 4.97 -16.24
CA ILE A 10 39.65 4.88 -15.06
C ILE A 10 38.27 5.54 -15.33
N SER A 11 38.22 6.67 -16.05
CA SER A 11 36.95 7.25 -16.46
C SER A 11 36.18 6.38 -17.45
N LEU A 12 36.87 5.66 -18.35
CA LEU A 12 36.23 4.73 -19.29
C LEU A 12 35.66 3.49 -18.57
N LEU A 13 36.36 2.99 -17.55
CA LEU A 13 35.89 1.88 -16.69
C LEU A 13 34.70 2.28 -15.81
N LEU A 14 34.66 3.50 -15.30
CA LEU A 14 33.52 4.05 -14.55
C LEU A 14 32.30 4.35 -15.43
N TRP A 15 32.49 4.56 -16.74
CA TRP A 15 31.38 4.70 -17.71
C TRP A 15 30.79 3.35 -18.12
N LEU A 16 31.58 2.28 -18.08
CA LEU A 16 31.14 0.90 -18.36
C LEU A 16 30.37 0.25 -17.20
N SER A 17 30.40 0.82 -15.99
CA SER A 17 29.66 0.32 -14.82
C SER A 17 28.27 0.93 -14.64
N ARG A 18 27.70 1.57 -15.66
CA ARG A 18 26.23 1.73 -15.70
C ARG A 18 25.64 0.35 -15.94
N GLY A 19 25.51 -0.43 -14.86
CA GLY A 19 24.70 -1.64 -14.89
C GLY A 19 23.36 -1.27 -15.50
N LEU A 20 22.97 -1.95 -16.59
CA LEU A 20 21.60 -1.85 -17.07
C LEU A 20 20.72 -2.23 -15.88
N ALA A 21 19.94 -1.27 -15.38
CA ALA A 21 18.90 -1.58 -14.42
C ALA A 21 18.04 -2.70 -15.02
N ALA A 22 17.99 -3.84 -14.35
CA ALA A 22 17.22 -4.97 -14.83
C ALA A 22 15.75 -4.53 -14.95
N THR A 23 15.18 -4.71 -16.14
CA THR A 23 13.75 -4.47 -16.42
C THR A 23 12.89 -5.19 -15.38
N ARG A 24 11.98 -4.44 -14.75
CA ARG A 24 11.03 -4.98 -13.76
C ARG A 24 9.62 -5.11 -14.32
N GLY A 25 9.40 -4.79 -15.59
CA GLY A 25 8.18 -5.06 -16.34
C GLY A 25 8.38 -6.12 -17.42
N LYS A 26 7.29 -6.44 -18.14
CA LYS A 26 7.39 -7.27 -19.33
C LYS A 26 8.00 -6.48 -20.50
N PRO A 27 8.70 -7.13 -21.44
CA PRO A 27 9.26 -6.45 -22.61
C PRO A 27 8.22 -5.64 -23.39
N GLY A 28 8.52 -4.37 -23.64
CA GLY A 28 7.63 -3.45 -24.36
C GLY A 28 6.54 -2.78 -23.51
N CYS A 29 6.52 -3.03 -22.20
CA CYS A 29 5.58 -2.39 -21.28
C CYS A 29 6.19 -1.16 -20.61
N LYS A 30 5.36 -0.15 -20.32
CA LYS A 30 5.78 1.03 -19.56
C LYS A 30 5.90 0.66 -18.09
N GLU A 31 7.07 0.92 -17.50
CA GLU A 31 7.43 0.51 -16.13
C GLU A 31 7.35 1.63 -15.10
N THR A 32 7.08 2.87 -15.53
CA THR A 32 7.03 4.03 -14.63
C THR A 32 5.86 4.95 -14.97
N CYS A 33 5.32 5.63 -13.97
CA CYS A 33 4.36 6.71 -14.14
C CYS A 33 4.72 7.84 -13.17
N GLY A 34 5.16 8.98 -13.71
CA GLY A 34 5.84 9.99 -12.90
C GLY A 34 7.09 9.39 -12.23
N ASP A 35 7.19 9.54 -10.92
CA ASP A 35 8.30 9.04 -10.11
C ASP A 35 8.04 7.64 -9.50
N VAL A 36 6.96 6.98 -9.90
CA VAL A 36 6.54 5.69 -9.34
C VAL A 36 6.88 4.55 -10.28
N ASP A 37 7.65 3.59 -9.79
CA ASP A 37 7.90 2.30 -10.45
C ASP A 37 6.66 1.41 -10.39
N ILE A 38 6.26 0.88 -11.54
CA ILE A 38 5.14 -0.05 -11.74
C ILE A 38 5.70 -1.37 -12.29
N PRO A 39 6.23 -2.24 -11.41
CA PRO A 39 6.78 -3.52 -11.82
C PRO A 39 5.68 -4.58 -12.02
N TYR A 40 5.95 -5.58 -12.86
CA TYR A 40 5.10 -6.78 -12.97
C TYR A 40 4.97 -7.46 -11.59
N PRO A 41 3.80 -7.94 -11.13
CA PRO A 41 2.56 -8.21 -11.88
C PRO A 41 1.72 -6.98 -12.23
N PHE A 42 2.03 -5.80 -11.70
CA PHE A 42 1.39 -4.55 -12.10
C PHE A 42 1.90 -4.08 -13.46
N GLY A 43 1.08 -3.33 -14.19
CA GLY A 43 1.48 -2.86 -15.51
C GLY A 43 0.60 -1.78 -16.09
N ILE A 44 1.20 -0.98 -16.97
CA ILE A 44 0.54 0.08 -17.73
C ILE A 44 0.46 -0.34 -19.19
N GLY A 45 -0.70 -0.15 -19.82
CA GLY A 45 -0.91 -0.41 -21.25
C GLY A 45 -1.83 -1.59 -21.53
N SER A 46 -1.45 -2.43 -22.50
CA SER A 46 -2.25 -3.59 -22.94
C SER A 46 -2.30 -4.70 -21.88
N ALA A 47 -3.30 -5.59 -22.00
CA ALA A 47 -3.50 -6.75 -21.10
C ALA A 47 -2.27 -7.66 -20.96
N SER A 48 -1.34 -7.63 -21.92
CA SER A 48 -0.06 -8.34 -21.83
C SER A 48 0.87 -7.81 -20.73
N CYS A 49 0.69 -6.57 -20.25
CA CYS A 49 1.63 -5.88 -19.38
C CYS A 49 1.43 -6.11 -17.89
N TYR A 50 0.24 -6.54 -17.48
CA TYR A 50 -0.10 -6.88 -16.10
C TYR A 50 -0.51 -8.36 -16.00
N PHE A 51 -0.68 -8.85 -14.77
CA PHE A 51 -1.06 -10.24 -14.53
C PHE A 51 -2.54 -10.49 -14.89
N ASP A 52 -3.43 -9.67 -14.36
CA ASP A 52 -4.85 -9.60 -14.71
C ASP A 52 -5.37 -8.16 -14.49
N GLU A 53 -6.65 -7.94 -14.75
CA GLU A 53 -7.29 -6.61 -14.66
C GLU A 53 -7.14 -5.93 -13.27
N TRP A 54 -7.02 -6.69 -12.17
CA TRP A 54 -6.78 -6.12 -10.84
C TRP A 54 -5.40 -5.48 -10.70
N PHE A 55 -4.43 -5.94 -11.48
CA PHE A 55 -3.07 -5.41 -11.50
C PHE A 55 -2.87 -4.35 -12.59
N GLY A 56 -3.91 -4.01 -13.35
CA GLY A 56 -3.89 -2.94 -14.34
C GLY A 56 -3.75 -1.56 -13.69
N VAL A 57 -2.80 -0.77 -14.19
CA VAL A 57 -2.54 0.60 -13.74
C VAL A 57 -2.78 1.58 -14.89
N THR A 58 -3.58 2.62 -14.63
CA THR A 58 -3.73 3.77 -15.53
C THR A 58 -2.80 4.88 -15.08
N CYS A 59 -1.96 5.36 -15.99
CA CYS A 59 -1.16 6.55 -15.76
C CYS A 59 -1.93 7.79 -16.23
N LYS A 60 -2.37 8.64 -15.29
CA LYS A 60 -3.05 9.90 -15.62
C LYS A 60 -2.02 10.98 -15.96
N GLU A 61 -1.82 11.20 -17.25
CA GLU A 61 -0.88 12.19 -17.80
C GLU A 61 -1.39 13.64 -17.69
N SER A 62 -2.65 13.85 -17.30
CA SER A 62 -3.23 15.19 -17.12
C SER A 62 -2.83 15.88 -15.82
N THR A 63 -2.14 15.17 -14.91
CA THR A 63 -1.56 15.73 -13.68
C THR A 63 -0.08 16.00 -13.89
N ASP A 64 0.47 16.97 -13.16
CA ASP A 64 1.91 17.25 -13.16
C ASP A 64 2.47 17.06 -11.73
N PRO A 65 3.30 16.01 -11.49
CA PRO A 65 3.68 14.95 -12.43
C PRO A 65 2.53 13.97 -12.73
N PRO A 66 2.67 13.10 -13.77
CA PRO A 66 1.71 12.03 -14.05
C PRO A 66 1.53 11.09 -12.86
N LYS A 67 0.28 10.68 -12.60
CA LYS A 67 -0.07 9.87 -11.43
C LYS A 67 -0.62 8.50 -11.79
N PRO A 68 -0.08 7.41 -11.23
CA PRO A 68 -0.61 6.05 -11.45
C PRO A 68 -1.84 5.78 -10.59
N PHE A 69 -2.84 5.11 -11.13
CA PHE A 69 -4.03 4.65 -10.41
C PHE A 69 -4.28 3.17 -10.68
N LEU A 70 -4.55 2.40 -9.63
CA LEU A 70 -5.07 1.03 -9.78
C LEU A 70 -6.47 1.09 -10.40
N ASN A 71 -6.67 0.41 -11.53
CA ASN A 71 -7.92 0.48 -12.28
C ASN A 71 -9.11 -0.04 -11.46
N SER A 72 -8.93 -1.18 -10.79
CA SER A 72 -10.03 -1.89 -10.14
C SER A 72 -10.52 -1.27 -8.84
N ILE A 73 -9.71 -0.44 -8.19
CA ILE A 73 -10.07 0.22 -6.92
C ILE A 73 -9.98 1.75 -6.99
N ASN A 74 -9.56 2.31 -8.13
CA ASN A 74 -9.42 3.74 -8.39
C ASN A 74 -8.62 4.50 -7.30
N MET A 75 -7.54 3.89 -6.81
CA MET A 75 -6.64 4.50 -5.84
C MET A 75 -5.31 4.86 -6.50
N GLU A 76 -4.79 6.05 -6.19
CA GLU A 76 -3.46 6.50 -6.63
C GLU A 76 -2.38 5.62 -5.99
N VAL A 77 -1.43 5.12 -6.78
CA VAL A 77 -0.30 4.31 -6.32
C VAL A 77 0.84 5.25 -5.94
N LEU A 78 1.36 5.09 -4.74
CA LEU A 78 2.48 5.88 -4.21
C LEU A 78 3.80 5.08 -4.28
N ASN A 79 3.74 3.77 -4.04
CA ASN A 79 4.89 2.89 -4.11
C ASN A 79 4.46 1.41 -4.26
N VAL A 80 5.26 0.61 -4.95
CA VAL A 80 5.10 -0.85 -5.04
C VAL A 80 6.35 -1.53 -4.49
N SER A 81 6.16 -2.46 -3.56
CA SER A 81 7.23 -3.29 -3.00
C SER A 81 6.91 -4.77 -3.27
N LEU A 82 7.71 -5.38 -4.15
CA LEU A 82 7.57 -6.80 -4.50
C LEU A 82 8.05 -7.70 -3.36
N ASP A 83 9.14 -7.32 -2.70
CA ASP A 83 9.78 -8.02 -1.59
C ASP A 83 8.88 -8.13 -0.35
N ARG A 84 8.06 -7.10 -0.08
CA ARG A 84 7.07 -7.15 1.01
C ARG A 84 5.71 -7.65 0.53
N GLY A 85 5.51 -7.72 -0.79
CA GLY A 85 4.20 -7.98 -1.39
C GLY A 85 3.17 -6.93 -0.96
N THR A 86 3.57 -5.66 -1.00
CA THR A 86 2.74 -4.52 -0.58
C THR A 86 2.65 -3.44 -1.65
N ILE A 87 1.57 -2.68 -1.64
CA ILE A 87 1.39 -1.44 -2.41
C ILE A 87 0.95 -0.32 -1.48
N GLN A 88 1.62 0.83 -1.56
CA GLN A 88 1.21 2.03 -0.84
C GLN A 88 0.28 2.85 -1.75
N VAL A 89 -0.87 3.24 -1.24
CA VAL A 89 -1.93 3.94 -1.98
C VAL A 89 -2.32 5.24 -1.29
N ASN A 90 -2.84 6.21 -2.06
CA ASN A 90 -3.39 7.44 -1.53
C ASN A 90 -4.85 7.20 -1.07
N ASN A 91 -5.03 6.86 0.21
CA ASN A 91 -6.30 6.44 0.79
C ASN A 91 -7.15 7.66 1.22
N PRO A 92 -8.46 7.70 0.93
CA PRO A 92 -9.32 8.81 1.33
C PRO A 92 -9.50 8.90 2.85
N VAL A 93 -9.62 10.13 3.32
CA VAL A 93 -10.05 10.47 4.67
C VAL A 93 -11.54 10.76 4.66
N PHE A 94 -12.25 10.23 5.65
CA PHE A 94 -13.68 10.45 5.81
C PHE A 94 -13.95 11.25 7.08
N PHE A 95 -14.99 12.07 7.05
CA PHE A 95 -15.19 13.19 7.97
C PHE A 95 -16.61 13.21 8.54
N ASP A 96 -16.71 13.68 9.77
CA ASP A 96 -17.97 14.04 10.43
C ASP A 96 -17.85 15.48 10.96
N CYS A 97 -18.56 16.41 10.33
CA CYS A 97 -18.45 17.86 10.53
C CYS A 97 -19.84 18.50 10.55
N SER A 98 -20.05 19.48 11.44
CA SER A 98 -21.31 20.26 11.49
C SER A 98 -21.33 21.47 10.54
N ASP A 99 -20.18 22.05 10.21
CA ASP A 99 -20.02 23.09 9.19
C ASP A 99 -19.05 22.60 8.11
N GLU A 100 -19.43 22.74 6.85
CA GLU A 100 -18.55 22.39 5.74
C GLU A 100 -17.38 23.39 5.62
N PRO A 101 -16.12 22.93 5.69
CA PRO A 101 -15.10 23.58 4.89
C PRO A 101 -15.54 23.42 3.43
N SER A 102 -15.59 24.50 2.66
CA SER A 102 -16.16 24.61 1.31
C SER A 102 -15.54 23.72 0.21
N ASP A 103 -14.77 22.70 0.58
CA ASP A 103 -14.02 21.81 -0.30
C ASP A 103 -13.90 20.36 0.26
N VAL A 104 -14.68 19.96 1.28
CA VAL A 104 -14.64 18.60 1.87
C VAL A 104 -16.01 17.94 1.78
N THR A 105 -16.10 16.82 1.05
CA THR A 105 -17.30 15.97 1.07
C THR A 105 -17.40 15.28 2.42
N VAL A 106 -18.42 15.62 3.22
CA VAL A 106 -18.67 15.00 4.52
C VAL A 106 -19.36 13.65 4.30
N THR A 107 -18.60 12.57 4.41
CA THR A 107 -19.13 11.21 4.50
C THR A 107 -18.69 10.61 5.83
N PRO A 108 -19.60 10.28 6.75
CA PRO A 108 -19.24 9.76 8.08
C PRO A 108 -18.79 8.29 8.04
N ASN A 109 -18.70 7.71 6.84
CA ASN A 109 -18.27 6.34 6.64
C ASN A 109 -17.36 6.18 5.41
N PHE A 110 -16.65 5.07 5.39
CA PHE A 110 -15.81 4.63 4.28
C PHE A 110 -16.07 3.15 4.03
N THR A 111 -16.52 2.81 2.83
CA THR A 111 -16.85 1.43 2.43
C THR A 111 -15.83 0.91 1.44
N VAL A 112 -15.39 -0.32 1.67
CA VAL A 112 -14.48 -1.08 0.80
C VAL A 112 -15.14 -2.39 0.42
N GLN A 113 -15.04 -2.76 -0.85
CA GLN A 113 -15.61 -3.96 -1.44
C GLN A 113 -14.62 -4.54 -2.47
N TRP A 114 -13.59 -5.24 -1.98
CA TRP A 114 -12.52 -5.83 -2.80
C TRP A 114 -12.58 -7.37 -2.79
N GLU A 115 -13.74 -7.96 -2.50
CA GLU A 115 -13.91 -9.40 -2.56
C GLU A 115 -13.58 -9.96 -3.95
N GLY A 116 -12.93 -11.12 -3.97
CA GLY A 116 -12.41 -11.72 -5.20
C GLY A 116 -11.15 -11.05 -5.78
N GLY A 117 -10.75 -9.88 -5.27
CA GLY A 117 -9.54 -9.16 -5.66
C GLY A 117 -8.30 -9.51 -4.83
N PRO A 118 -7.12 -9.05 -5.27
CA PRO A 118 -5.85 -9.37 -4.64
C PRO A 118 -5.52 -8.54 -3.40
N PHE A 119 -6.25 -7.45 -3.15
CA PHE A 119 -5.87 -6.43 -2.16
C PHE A 119 -6.58 -6.59 -0.81
N SER A 120 -5.87 -6.30 0.28
CA SER A 120 -6.41 -6.06 1.61
C SER A 120 -5.56 -5.02 2.34
N PHE A 121 -6.12 -4.26 3.29
CA PHE A 121 -5.27 -3.40 4.13
C PHE A 121 -4.26 -4.25 4.91
N SER A 122 -3.02 -3.79 4.94
CA SER A 122 -1.93 -4.51 5.61
C SER A 122 -2.11 -4.45 7.13
N GLU A 123 -2.31 -5.60 7.76
CA GLU A 123 -2.33 -5.73 9.23
C GLU A 123 -1.02 -5.24 9.85
N THR A 124 0.10 -5.46 9.15
CA THR A 124 1.42 -5.10 9.64
C THR A 124 1.64 -3.60 9.60
N TYR A 125 1.30 -2.95 8.48
CA TYR A 125 1.74 -1.57 8.20
C TYR A 125 0.64 -0.51 8.30
N THR A 126 -0.63 -0.90 8.22
CA THR A 126 -1.76 0.03 8.27
C THR A 126 -2.41 0.05 9.65
N ARG A 127 -2.80 1.24 10.10
CA ARG A 127 -3.62 1.48 11.29
C ARG A 127 -4.91 2.18 10.90
N PHE A 128 -6.01 1.80 11.53
CA PHE A 128 -7.24 2.57 11.48
C PHE A 128 -7.16 3.66 12.55
N THR A 129 -7.13 4.91 12.12
CA THR A 129 -6.90 6.07 12.98
C THR A 129 -8.09 7.01 12.92
N ALA A 130 -8.46 7.58 14.06
CA ALA A 130 -9.46 8.62 14.15
C ALA A 130 -8.95 9.81 14.96
N VAL A 131 -9.32 11.01 14.53
CA VAL A 131 -8.91 12.29 15.10
C VAL A 131 -10.15 13.12 15.42
N GLY A 132 -10.19 13.65 16.63
CA GLY A 132 -11.29 14.46 17.14
C GLY A 132 -11.58 14.19 18.61
N CYS A 133 -12.37 15.08 19.23
CA CYS A 133 -12.86 14.93 20.60
C CYS A 133 -14.12 14.06 20.62
N SER A 134 -14.21 13.15 21.60
CA SER A 134 -15.34 12.22 21.80
C SER A 134 -15.71 11.48 20.50
N VAL A 135 -14.74 10.77 19.92
CA VAL A 135 -14.93 9.97 18.70
C VAL A 135 -15.01 8.49 19.09
N LEU A 136 -15.98 7.78 18.51
CA LEU A 136 -15.99 6.32 18.43
C LEU A 136 -15.80 5.93 16.96
N ALA A 137 -14.67 5.31 16.63
CA ALA A 137 -14.39 4.86 15.27
C ALA A 137 -14.36 3.33 15.24
N TYR A 138 -15.13 2.71 14.35
CA TYR A 138 -15.19 1.25 14.28
C TYR A 138 -15.38 0.74 12.86
N ILE A 139 -14.99 -0.51 12.67
CA ILE A 139 -15.05 -1.27 11.42
C ILE A 139 -16.17 -2.30 11.56
N LEU A 140 -17.16 -2.24 10.68
CA LEU A 140 -18.18 -3.27 10.50
C LEU A 140 -17.80 -4.19 9.34
N GLN A 141 -17.79 -5.49 9.60
CA GLN A 141 -17.60 -6.54 8.61
C GLN A 141 -18.72 -7.57 8.77
N SER A 142 -19.45 -7.85 7.69
CA SER A 142 -20.56 -8.83 7.69
C SER A 142 -21.59 -8.62 8.82
N GLY A 143 -21.86 -7.37 9.18
CA GLY A 143 -22.81 -7.00 10.24
C GLY A 143 -22.28 -7.08 11.68
N ALA A 144 -21.00 -7.44 11.88
CA ALA A 144 -20.36 -7.47 13.19
C ALA A 144 -19.24 -6.44 13.30
N ILE A 145 -19.02 -5.92 14.51
CA ILE A 145 -17.88 -5.04 14.80
C ILE A 145 -16.62 -5.91 14.77
N ALA A 146 -15.74 -5.61 13.83
CA ALA A 146 -14.47 -6.32 13.63
C ALA A 146 -13.31 -5.66 14.41
N GLY A 147 -13.42 -4.37 14.71
CA GLY A 147 -12.43 -3.61 15.46
C GLY A 147 -12.78 -2.14 15.55
N GLY A 148 -12.11 -1.39 16.41
CA GLY A 148 -12.36 0.03 16.58
C GLY A 148 -11.54 0.65 17.71
N CYS A 149 -11.66 1.96 17.87
CA CYS A 149 -11.06 2.71 18.95
C CYS A 149 -11.95 3.90 19.34
N MET A 150 -11.65 4.52 20.48
CA MET A 150 -12.31 5.76 20.89
C MET A 150 -11.30 6.78 21.40
N SER A 151 -11.66 8.07 21.29
CA SER A 151 -10.91 9.18 21.85
C SER A 151 -11.74 9.99 22.84
N PHE A 152 -11.06 10.58 23.82
CA PHE A 152 -11.59 11.52 24.80
C PHE A 152 -11.13 12.94 24.48
N CYS A 153 -11.85 13.92 24.99
CA CYS A 153 -11.50 15.33 24.82
C CYS A 153 -10.39 15.73 25.79
N LYS A 154 -9.49 16.63 25.38
CA LYS A 154 -8.49 17.16 26.31
C LYS A 154 -9.18 18.06 27.35
N PRO A 155 -8.71 18.03 28.61
CA PRO A 155 -9.22 18.92 29.65
C PRO A 155 -8.73 20.37 29.50
N ASP A 156 -7.63 20.62 28.78
CA ASP A 156 -7.03 21.96 28.60
C ASP A 156 -6.25 22.05 27.26
N GLU A 157 -6.45 23.11 26.48
CA GLU A 157 -5.76 23.36 25.20
C GLU A 157 -4.26 23.64 25.37
N THR A 158 -3.83 24.01 26.58
CA THR A 158 -2.42 24.31 26.91
C THR A 158 -1.58 23.06 27.20
N ALA A 159 -2.20 21.88 27.27
CA ALA A 159 -1.49 20.61 27.45
C ALA A 159 -0.54 20.38 26.27
N VAL A 160 0.73 20.07 26.59
CA VAL A 160 1.80 19.87 25.61
C VAL A 160 1.30 18.95 24.48
N LYS A 161 1.40 19.43 23.23
CA LYS A 161 1.19 18.64 22.01
C LYS A 161 2.32 17.61 21.87
N ASN A 162 2.37 16.67 22.80
CA ASN A 162 3.17 15.46 22.63
C ASN A 162 2.43 14.65 21.59
N GLY A 163 2.90 14.73 20.36
CA GLY A 163 2.29 14.07 19.22
C GLY A 163 2.24 12.57 19.46
N SER A 164 1.09 12.10 19.94
CA SER A 164 0.87 10.74 20.36
C SER A 164 -0.63 10.46 20.32
N CYS A 165 -0.99 9.36 19.66
CA CYS A 165 -2.36 8.97 19.40
C CYS A 165 -2.74 7.78 20.29
N TYR A 166 -3.00 8.07 21.57
CA TYR A 166 -3.22 7.07 22.63
C TYR A 166 -4.59 7.18 23.31
N GLY A 167 -5.53 7.94 22.74
CA GLY A 167 -6.90 8.08 23.24
C GLY A 167 -7.30 9.49 23.65
N LEU A 168 -6.41 10.49 23.61
CA LEU A 168 -6.78 11.90 23.82
C LEU A 168 -6.78 12.62 22.48
N GLU A 169 -7.95 13.06 22.01
CA GLU A 169 -8.19 13.69 20.69
C GLU A 169 -7.77 12.88 19.45
N CYS A 170 -7.18 11.70 19.65
CA CYS A 170 -6.78 10.77 18.61
C CYS A 170 -6.79 9.36 19.17
N CYS A 171 -7.28 8.41 18.38
CA CYS A 171 -7.18 6.99 18.67
C CYS A 171 -6.76 6.22 17.43
N GLN A 172 -6.12 5.06 17.62
CA GLN A 172 -5.78 4.16 16.54
C GLN A 172 -5.95 2.70 16.98
N THR A 173 -6.27 1.84 16.03
CA THR A 173 -6.31 0.37 16.21
C THR A 173 -5.63 -0.31 15.03
N GLN A 174 -5.21 -1.56 15.22
CA GLN A 174 -4.81 -2.42 14.13
C GLN A 174 -6.00 -2.73 13.22
N VAL A 175 -5.75 -2.87 11.93
CA VAL A 175 -6.76 -3.38 10.99
C VAL A 175 -6.86 -4.90 11.14
N PRO A 176 -8.07 -5.49 11.13
CA PRO A 176 -8.23 -6.94 11.14
C PRO A 176 -7.46 -7.64 10.00
N PRO A 177 -6.96 -8.87 10.21
CA PRO A 177 -6.29 -9.65 9.17
C PRO A 177 -7.20 -9.84 7.95
N ALA A 178 -6.62 -9.76 6.75
CA ALA A 178 -7.31 -10.00 5.47
C ALA A 178 -8.62 -9.19 5.28
N LEU A 179 -8.65 -7.96 5.79
CA LEU A 179 -9.79 -7.05 5.67
C LEU A 179 -9.97 -6.57 4.21
N LYS A 180 -10.82 -7.28 3.44
CA LYS A 180 -11.14 -6.98 2.03
C LYS A 180 -12.48 -6.28 1.81
N SER A 181 -13.37 -6.36 2.79
CA SER A 181 -14.72 -5.79 2.70
C SER A 181 -15.23 -5.39 4.04
N PHE A 182 -15.58 -4.12 4.17
CA PHE A 182 -16.02 -3.51 5.41
C PHE A 182 -16.60 -2.13 5.16
N THR A 183 -17.29 -1.62 6.18
CA THR A 183 -17.56 -0.20 6.31
C THR A 183 -16.99 0.31 7.62
N ALA A 184 -16.15 1.33 7.55
CA ALA A 184 -15.67 2.05 8.72
C ALA A 184 -16.61 3.23 9.02
N TYR A 185 -16.86 3.49 10.30
CA TYR A 185 -17.78 4.51 10.78
C TYR A 185 -17.09 5.44 11.77
N LEU A 186 -17.56 6.68 11.80
CA LEU A 186 -17.34 7.65 12.85
C LEU A 186 -18.66 7.90 13.58
N ASP A 187 -18.69 7.63 14.88
CA ASP A 187 -19.79 7.95 15.79
C ASP A 187 -19.33 8.92 16.89
N SER A 188 -20.29 9.59 17.53
CA SER A 188 -20.06 10.59 18.57
C SER A 188 -20.89 10.27 19.84
N PRO A 189 -20.31 9.63 20.87
CA PRO A 189 -21.05 9.15 22.04
C PRO A 189 -21.67 10.20 22.98
N SER A 190 -21.35 11.50 22.87
CA SER A 190 -21.77 12.59 23.79
C SER A 190 -21.41 13.98 23.21
N THR A 191 -22.10 15.12 23.42
CA THR A 191 -23.25 15.55 24.26
C THR A 191 -24.10 16.64 23.56
N GLY A 192 -25.42 16.67 23.84
CA GLY A 192 -26.28 17.87 24.08
C GLY A 192 -26.23 19.10 23.16
N ASN A 193 -27.42 19.54 22.71
CA ASN A 193 -27.79 20.77 22.00
C ASN A 193 -26.68 21.78 21.63
N ASP A 194 -26.54 22.01 20.32
CA ASP A 194 -26.20 23.29 19.68
C ASP A 194 -24.87 23.97 20.05
N GLU A 195 -23.75 23.25 20.00
CA GLU A 195 -22.45 23.88 19.71
C GLU A 195 -21.84 23.27 18.45
N LYS A 196 -21.27 24.13 17.58
CA LYS A 196 -20.55 23.73 16.37
C LYS A 196 -19.43 22.77 16.76
N LEU A 197 -19.65 21.47 16.56
CA LEU A 197 -18.65 20.46 16.87
C LEU A 197 -17.48 20.60 15.88
N PRO A 198 -16.23 20.65 16.36
CA PRO A 198 -15.08 20.64 15.47
C PRO A 198 -15.06 19.35 14.65
N CYS A 199 -14.71 19.46 13.36
CA CYS A 199 -14.61 18.33 12.45
C CYS A 199 -13.84 17.15 13.05
N LYS A 200 -14.41 15.97 12.90
CA LYS A 200 -13.82 14.67 13.21
C LYS A 200 -13.43 14.00 11.91
N SER A 201 -12.36 13.22 11.95
CA SER A 201 -11.92 12.46 10.78
C SER A 201 -11.40 11.09 11.16
N ALA A 202 -11.50 10.15 10.22
CA ALA A 202 -10.91 8.84 10.35
C ALA A 202 -10.40 8.35 9.00
N PHE A 203 -9.43 7.45 9.05
CA PHE A 203 -8.71 6.99 7.88
C PHE A 203 -7.88 5.74 8.19
N MET A 204 -7.62 4.97 7.13
CA MET A 204 -6.58 3.95 7.12
C MET A 204 -5.26 4.62 6.76
N VAL A 205 -4.20 4.44 7.55
CA VAL A 205 -2.91 5.11 7.33
C VAL A 205 -1.72 4.21 7.59
N ASP A 206 -0.66 4.40 6.81
CA ASP A 206 0.67 3.86 7.05
C ASP A 206 1.22 4.38 8.39
N GLN A 207 1.49 3.45 9.32
CA GLN A 207 1.92 3.78 10.66
C GLN A 207 3.25 4.56 10.68
N GLU A 208 4.19 4.25 9.80
CA GLU A 208 5.51 4.89 9.76
C GLU A 208 5.39 6.30 9.21
N TRP A 209 4.56 6.48 8.18
CA TRP A 209 4.26 7.82 7.67
C TRP A 209 3.57 8.67 8.73
N PHE A 210 2.61 8.12 9.48
CA PHE A 210 1.91 8.84 10.54
C PHE A 210 2.87 9.25 11.67
N ILE A 211 3.78 8.35 12.07
CA ILE A 211 4.86 8.64 13.02
C ILE A 211 5.77 9.75 12.49
N SER A 212 6.12 9.75 11.20
CA SER A 212 6.98 10.78 10.59
C SER A 212 6.39 12.19 10.62
N LYS A 213 5.06 12.33 10.72
CA LYS A 213 4.39 13.65 10.93
C LYS A 213 4.48 14.14 12.37
N GLY A 214 5.13 13.37 13.22
CA GLY A 214 5.20 13.56 14.66
C GLY A 214 3.92 13.13 15.36
N GLN A 215 3.08 12.29 14.75
CA GLN A 215 1.77 11.86 15.26
C GLN A 215 0.88 13.02 15.75
N ASP A 216 1.06 14.21 15.18
CA ASP A 216 0.28 15.40 15.51
C ASP A 216 -1.07 15.32 14.77
N PRO A 217 -2.17 15.05 15.50
CA PRO A 217 -3.47 14.83 14.87
C PRO A 217 -3.93 16.05 14.08
N GLU A 218 -3.55 17.27 14.50
CA GLU A 218 -3.93 18.51 13.82
C GLU A 218 -3.32 18.65 12.42
N LYS A 219 -2.15 18.05 12.17
CA LYS A 219 -1.52 18.11 10.84
C LYS A 219 -2.24 17.26 9.80
N VAL A 220 -2.93 16.21 10.25
CA VAL A 220 -3.58 15.23 9.37
C VAL A 220 -5.10 15.35 9.39
N LYS A 221 -5.65 16.02 10.41
CA LYS A 221 -7.09 16.15 10.65
C LYS A 221 -7.88 16.58 9.44
N TYR A 222 -7.34 17.49 8.63
CA TYR A 222 -7.99 18.09 7.45
C TYR A 222 -7.42 17.62 6.11
N MET A 223 -6.54 16.62 6.11
CA MET A 223 -6.05 16.04 4.85
C MET A 223 -7.18 15.26 4.18
N LYS A 224 -7.36 15.43 2.86
CA LYS A 224 -8.36 14.66 2.10
C LYS A 224 -7.91 13.21 1.84
N TYR A 225 -6.59 13.00 1.80
CA TYR A 225 -5.99 11.70 1.55
C TYR A 225 -4.74 11.52 2.40
N VAL A 226 -4.47 10.27 2.78
CA VAL A 226 -3.29 9.85 3.52
C VAL A 226 -2.74 8.55 2.91
N PRO A 227 -1.43 8.29 2.97
CA PRO A 227 -0.90 7.02 2.47
C PRO A 227 -1.39 5.87 3.34
N ALA A 228 -1.83 4.78 2.72
CA ALA A 228 -2.12 3.50 3.37
C ALA A 228 -1.40 2.37 2.65
N VAL A 229 -1.08 1.30 3.37
CA VAL A 229 -0.40 0.12 2.80
C VAL A 229 -1.41 -1.01 2.64
N LEU A 230 -1.49 -1.55 1.42
CA LEU A 230 -2.24 -2.75 1.09
C LEU A 230 -1.28 -3.92 0.92
N ASP A 231 -1.64 -5.07 1.45
CA ASP A 231 -1.03 -6.33 1.04
C ASP A 231 -1.68 -6.78 -0.28
N TRP A 232 -0.91 -7.44 -1.14
CA TRP A 232 -1.43 -8.06 -2.36
C TRP A 232 -0.90 -9.48 -2.54
N ARG A 233 -1.74 -10.37 -3.06
CA ARG A 233 -1.36 -11.76 -3.40
C ARG A 233 -2.06 -12.18 -4.69
N ILE A 234 -1.47 -13.12 -5.44
CA ILE A 234 -2.15 -13.72 -6.59
C ILE A 234 -3.02 -14.85 -6.06
N TYR A 235 -4.34 -14.66 -6.03
CA TYR A 235 -5.29 -15.65 -5.52
C TYR A 235 -5.71 -16.67 -6.60
N ASN A 236 -6.31 -17.78 -6.17
CA ASN A 236 -6.74 -18.89 -7.03
C ASN A 236 -5.59 -19.39 -7.91
N ALA A 237 -4.39 -19.46 -7.32
CA ALA A 237 -3.17 -19.78 -8.03
C ALA A 237 -2.34 -20.84 -7.31
N THR A 238 -1.55 -21.58 -8.09
CA THR A 238 -0.60 -22.56 -7.56
C THR A 238 0.77 -22.41 -8.19
N CYS A 239 1.79 -22.87 -7.45
CA CYS A 239 3.14 -23.02 -7.97
C CYS A 239 3.20 -24.15 -8.99
N ASN A 240 4.01 -23.99 -10.03
CA ASN A 240 4.27 -25.04 -11.00
C ASN A 240 4.81 -26.31 -10.31
N GLY A 241 4.26 -27.48 -10.65
CA GLY A 241 4.62 -28.77 -10.04
C GLY A 241 3.86 -29.13 -8.76
N SER A 242 2.92 -28.29 -8.29
CA SER A 242 2.02 -28.67 -7.20
C SER A 242 1.03 -29.76 -7.66
N THR A 243 1.15 -30.97 -7.11
CA THR A 243 0.27 -32.12 -7.39
C THR A 243 -1.10 -32.00 -6.71
N SER A 244 -1.62 -30.79 -6.54
CA SER A 244 -2.99 -30.58 -6.10
C SER A 244 -3.94 -31.09 -7.18
N THR A 245 -4.91 -31.91 -6.81
CA THR A 245 -6.05 -32.29 -7.65
C THR A 245 -6.86 -31.02 -7.93
N LEU A 246 -6.46 -30.28 -8.96
CA LEU A 246 -6.93 -28.91 -9.16
C LEU A 246 -8.31 -28.90 -9.81
N ASP A 247 -9.21 -28.21 -9.12
CA ASP A 247 -10.46 -27.68 -9.67
C ASP A 247 -10.13 -26.85 -10.93
N THR A 248 -10.99 -26.86 -11.94
CA THR A 248 -10.71 -26.28 -13.28
C THR A 248 -10.51 -24.75 -13.30
N SER A 249 -10.52 -24.08 -12.15
CA SER A 249 -10.50 -22.63 -11.97
C SER A 249 -9.16 -22.05 -11.50
N THR A 250 -8.14 -22.86 -11.20
CA THR A 250 -6.86 -22.38 -10.66
C THR A 250 -5.82 -22.06 -11.73
N ILE A 251 -5.12 -20.93 -11.58
CA ILE A 251 -4.07 -20.46 -12.49
C ILE A 251 -2.70 -20.97 -12.02
N THR A 252 -1.86 -21.46 -12.93
CA THR A 252 -0.46 -21.79 -12.60
C THR A 252 0.41 -20.55 -12.74
N VAL A 253 1.09 -20.17 -11.66
CA VAL A 253 2.05 -19.06 -11.65
C VAL A 253 3.47 -19.61 -11.78
N ASN A 254 4.21 -19.09 -12.76
CA ASN A 254 5.59 -19.44 -13.01
C ASN A 254 6.50 -18.32 -12.48
N CYS A 255 7.10 -18.54 -11.30
CA CYS A 255 8.16 -17.66 -10.80
C CYS A 255 9.43 -17.81 -11.66
N GLY A 256 10.22 -16.75 -11.72
CA GLY A 256 11.44 -16.69 -12.52
C GLY A 256 12.62 -17.47 -11.95
N ASN A 257 13.77 -17.36 -12.62
CA ASN A 257 15.02 -17.96 -12.13
C ASN A 257 15.46 -17.37 -10.78
N ASN A 258 16.11 -18.20 -9.94
CA ASN A 258 16.60 -17.82 -8.61
C ASN A 258 15.50 -17.30 -7.67
N THR A 259 14.31 -17.89 -7.74
CA THR A 259 13.17 -17.54 -6.91
C THR A 259 12.67 -18.73 -6.10
N VAL A 260 11.89 -18.44 -5.06
CA VAL A 260 11.07 -19.41 -4.34
C VAL A 260 9.62 -19.08 -4.63
N CYS A 261 8.85 -20.11 -5.00
CA CYS A 261 7.40 -20.02 -5.10
C CYS A 261 6.78 -20.56 -3.82
N SER A 262 5.96 -19.75 -3.15
CA SER A 262 5.23 -20.14 -1.96
C SER A 262 3.73 -20.12 -2.26
N SER A 263 3.01 -21.17 -1.88
CA SER A 263 1.56 -21.24 -1.95
C SER A 263 0.94 -21.49 -0.57
N THR A 264 -0.17 -20.83 -0.27
CA THR A 264 -0.93 -21.09 0.95
C THR A 264 -1.76 -22.37 0.81
N ASN A 265 -1.96 -23.10 1.93
CA ASN A 265 -2.67 -24.38 1.97
C ASN A 265 -3.96 -24.36 1.12
N GLN A 266 -4.06 -25.32 0.20
CA GLN A 266 -5.10 -25.50 -0.83
C GLN A 266 -5.04 -24.58 -2.06
N GLY A 267 -3.91 -23.94 -2.40
CA GLY A 267 -3.77 -23.21 -3.67
C GLY A 267 -4.59 -21.92 -3.71
N SER A 268 -4.82 -21.34 -2.54
CA SER A 268 -5.62 -20.13 -2.37
C SER A 268 -4.87 -18.88 -2.80
N SER A 269 -3.53 -18.84 -2.64
CA SER A 269 -2.70 -17.74 -3.14
C SER A 269 -1.25 -18.15 -3.38
N VAL A 270 -0.55 -17.41 -4.27
CA VAL A 270 0.87 -17.58 -4.60
C VAL A 270 1.66 -16.30 -4.38
N THR A 271 2.89 -16.44 -3.87
CA THR A 271 3.95 -15.44 -3.92
C THR A 271 5.19 -15.99 -4.60
N CYS A 272 5.92 -15.10 -5.27
CA CYS A 272 7.25 -15.38 -5.81
C CYS A 272 8.24 -14.46 -5.12
N ASP A 273 9.29 -15.02 -4.52
CA ASP A 273 10.27 -14.28 -3.74
C ASP A 273 11.68 -14.56 -4.28
N CYS A 274 12.56 -13.56 -4.32
CA CYS A 274 13.95 -13.79 -4.69
C CYS A 274 14.66 -14.65 -3.63
N LEU A 275 15.54 -15.55 -4.06
CA LEU A 275 16.45 -16.23 -3.14
C LEU A 275 17.39 -15.22 -2.45
N GLN A 276 17.85 -15.55 -1.26
CA GLN A 276 18.79 -14.71 -0.52
C GLN A 276 20.04 -14.40 -1.35
N GLY A 277 20.38 -13.11 -1.46
CA GLY A 277 21.51 -12.61 -2.26
C GLY A 277 21.18 -12.35 -3.74
N TYR A 278 19.93 -12.52 -4.16
CA TYR A 278 19.45 -12.17 -5.49
C TYR A 278 18.43 -11.02 -5.41
N GLU A 279 18.43 -10.15 -6.42
CA GLU A 279 17.52 -9.01 -6.54
C GLU A 279 16.88 -8.97 -7.94
N GLY A 280 15.67 -8.43 -8.05
CA GLY A 280 15.00 -8.30 -9.34
C GLY A 280 13.50 -8.46 -9.21
N ASN A 281 12.87 -8.92 -10.29
CA ASN A 281 11.45 -9.22 -10.28
C ASN A 281 11.24 -10.74 -10.32
N PRO A 282 10.79 -11.35 -9.20
CA PRO A 282 10.63 -12.80 -9.13
C PRO A 282 9.45 -13.32 -9.97
N TYR A 283 8.58 -12.45 -10.49
CA TYR A 283 7.44 -12.80 -11.33
C TYR A 283 7.74 -12.78 -12.83
N LEU A 284 8.95 -12.41 -13.24
CA LEU A 284 9.37 -12.41 -14.65
C LEU A 284 10.24 -13.62 -14.99
N PRO A 285 10.28 -14.09 -16.25
CA PRO A 285 11.05 -15.28 -16.63
C PRO A 285 12.55 -15.21 -16.29
N GLN A 286 13.17 -14.04 -16.43
CA GLN A 286 14.56 -13.82 -16.03
C GLN A 286 14.78 -13.91 -14.51
N GLY A 287 13.72 -13.73 -13.72
CA GLY A 287 13.71 -13.80 -12.28
C GLY A 287 14.66 -12.81 -11.62
N CYS A 288 15.33 -13.28 -10.57
CA CYS A 288 16.23 -12.47 -9.77
C CYS A 288 17.68 -12.71 -10.19
N GLN A 289 18.44 -11.63 -10.26
CA GLN A 289 19.83 -11.58 -10.67
C GLN A 289 20.72 -11.23 -9.47
N GLY A 290 21.89 -11.83 -9.42
CA GLY A 290 22.81 -11.66 -8.31
C GLY A 290 23.96 -12.65 -8.40
N THR A 291 24.98 -12.41 -7.60
CA THR A 291 26.06 -13.36 -7.37
C THR A 291 25.88 -13.90 -5.97
N GLN A 292 25.69 -15.22 -5.83
CA GLN A 292 25.77 -15.87 -4.53
C GLN A 292 27.17 -15.58 -3.98
N SER A 293 27.30 -14.62 -3.08
CA SER A 293 28.54 -14.38 -2.36
C SER A 293 28.75 -15.62 -1.52
N THR A 294 29.67 -16.48 -1.98
CA THR A 294 30.14 -17.62 -1.22
C THR A 294 30.76 -17.05 0.05
N CYS A 295 30.03 -17.11 1.16
CA CYS A 295 30.62 -16.97 2.48
C CYS A 295 31.57 -18.15 2.66
N TYR A 296 32.83 -17.97 2.28
CA TYR A 296 33.91 -18.84 2.73
C TYR A 296 34.04 -18.62 4.24
N CYS A 297 33.67 -19.64 5.01
CA CYS A 297 34.01 -19.73 6.43
C CYS A 297 35.51 -19.97 6.60
#